data_AF-A0A4V3I628-F1
#
_entry.id   AF-A0A4V3I628-F1
#
_cell.length_a   1.000
_cell.length_b   1.000
_cell.length_c   1.000
_cell.angle_alpha   90.00
_cell.angle_beta   90.00
_cell.angle_gamma   90.00
#
_symmetry.space_group_name_H-M   'P 1'
#
loop_
_entity.id
_entity.type
_entity.pdbx_description
1 polymer ?
#
loop_
_entity_poly.entity_id
_entity_poly.type
_entity_poly.pdbx_seq_one_letter_code
_entity_poly.pdbx_strand_id
1 'polypeptide(L)'
;MTRPAAPVRAAEAGRPAAARLALAQVGYAVRALWRTRMVLIFTFAMPIVWLVVIGIVAGNETVDPVSGVRVMQFVTPVAVAMGTFFATFPTLATSLSEARDGGVLKRLRGTPLPAWAYLAGQIGAALIFAVASLAVTLAVAVVAYGVEVRAETALALVVTLLVGIASFSALGLAVATVSATAAMAQAIAIGASIVLAFISGMFVIGGELPEWLSRIAAAFPLKPYTDALKTQFDPFEEGSGWDPAALAIVAAWGVAGTLVAVWAFRRQPRSVRTHAPGVAEAGPAAREKAGAPGPARTARRPSASRLVFDQARAANRATWRDPGSLLFVVIPVGLYALLLTMQGNVVLPGGMPFATFFAASMITWGAGTAVFMNLPEAVARARDRGGLKRLRGTPLSASQYLVGVTAAGLALTFLIAVLVLATGYAFFGLRIPAAGLALGVLVVLLGTLTLAACGFLLAALVPNARAVGAVGLMFLFVLSFASDVFIGGGGPDWLSTFGSLFPLKHLQNALADAWDPGGPVLDWVHYAVLLVWAAGAAALAVRFFRWEPRRA
;
A
#
# COMPACT_ATOMS: atom_id res chain seq x y z
N MET A 1 -37.08 54.30 -32.81
CA MET A 1 -37.85 53.46 -31.86
C MET A 1 -36.98 52.28 -31.44
N THR A 2 -36.25 52.41 -30.34
CA THR A 2 -35.42 51.35 -29.76
C THR A 2 -36.27 50.55 -28.78
N ARG A 3 -36.57 49.28 -29.11
CA ARG A 3 -37.23 48.35 -28.18
C ARG A 3 -36.38 48.20 -26.92
N PRO A 4 -36.93 48.39 -25.71
CA PRO A 4 -36.18 48.12 -24.49
C PRO A 4 -35.96 46.60 -24.39
N ALA A 5 -34.72 46.20 -24.10
CA ALA A 5 -34.36 44.81 -23.86
C ALA A 5 -35.18 44.29 -22.67
N ALA A 6 -35.92 43.20 -22.89
CA ALA A 6 -36.67 42.55 -21.82
C ALA A 6 -35.70 42.12 -20.70
N PRO A 7 -36.03 42.37 -19.43
CA PRO A 7 -35.21 41.92 -18.33
C PRO A 7 -35.17 40.39 -18.36
N VAL A 8 -33.98 39.82 -18.53
CA VAL A 8 -33.74 38.39 -18.29
C VAL A 8 -34.09 38.16 -16.82
N ARG A 9 -35.30 37.67 -16.55
CA ARG A 9 -35.66 37.12 -15.24
C ARG A 9 -34.69 35.97 -15.02
N ALA A 10 -33.61 36.22 -14.28
CA ALA A 10 -32.82 35.16 -13.70
C ALA A 10 -33.80 34.32 -12.89
N ALA A 11 -34.17 33.16 -13.43
CA ALA A 11 -34.99 32.22 -12.70
C ALA A 11 -34.30 32.02 -11.35
N GLU A 12 -34.98 32.37 -10.26
CA GLU A 12 -34.56 32.02 -8.91
C GLU A 12 -34.62 30.49 -8.84
N ALA A 13 -33.60 29.83 -9.37
CA ALA A 13 -33.39 28.42 -9.21
C ALA A 13 -33.16 28.22 -7.71
N GLY A 14 -34.21 27.80 -7.01
CA GLY A 14 -34.19 27.55 -5.58
C GLY A 14 -32.94 26.76 -5.20
N ARG A 15 -32.23 27.21 -4.16
CA ARG A 15 -31.00 26.57 -3.70
C ARG A 15 -31.25 25.06 -3.56
N PRO A 16 -30.52 24.20 -4.30
CA PRO A 16 -30.79 22.76 -4.26
C PRO A 16 -30.66 22.26 -2.82
N ALA A 17 -31.64 21.46 -2.39
CA ALA A 17 -31.67 20.92 -1.03
C ALA A 17 -30.35 20.20 -0.70
N ALA A 18 -29.79 20.49 0.47
CA ALA A 18 -28.47 19.97 0.85
C ALA A 18 -28.44 18.43 0.91
N ALA A 19 -29.56 17.78 1.25
CA ALA A 19 -29.72 16.34 1.17
C ALA A 19 -29.61 15.80 -0.27
N ARG A 20 -30.22 16.47 -1.25
CA ARG A 20 -30.11 16.09 -2.67
C ARG A 20 -28.67 16.25 -3.17
N LEU A 21 -27.97 17.29 -2.73
CA LEU A 21 -26.56 17.49 -3.03
C LEU A 21 -25.68 16.39 -2.40
N ALA A 22 -25.95 15.99 -1.16
CA ALA A 22 -25.24 14.90 -0.50
C ALA A 22 -25.43 13.56 -1.23
N LEU A 23 -26.67 13.22 -1.60
CA LEU A 23 -26.96 12.00 -2.39
C LEU A 23 -26.29 12.03 -3.76
N ALA A 24 -26.35 13.17 -4.47
CA ALA A 24 -25.65 13.33 -5.75
C ALA A 24 -24.13 13.17 -5.58
N GLN A 25 -23.59 13.65 -4.46
CA GLN A 25 -22.17 13.53 -4.12
C GLN A 25 -21.77 12.10 -3.75
N VAL A 26 -22.63 11.32 -3.07
CA VAL A 26 -22.44 9.87 -2.90
C VAL A 26 -22.36 9.21 -4.27
N GLY A 27 -23.32 9.48 -5.17
CA GLY A 27 -23.32 8.94 -6.52
C GLY A 27 -22.06 9.31 -7.33
N TYR A 28 -21.57 10.54 -7.19
CA TYR A 28 -20.29 10.96 -7.76
C TYR A 28 -19.11 10.18 -7.18
N ALA A 29 -19.02 10.08 -5.86
CA ALA A 29 -17.93 9.39 -5.17
C ALA A 29 -17.90 7.90 -5.50
N VAL A 30 -19.05 7.21 -5.51
CA VAL A 30 -19.18 5.81 -5.96
C VAL A 30 -18.66 5.64 -7.38
N ARG A 31 -19.07 6.50 -8.33
CA ARG A 31 -18.56 6.44 -9.70
C ARG A 31 -17.06 6.72 -9.77
N ALA A 32 -16.54 7.62 -8.94
CA ALA A 32 -15.11 7.92 -8.89
C ALA A 32 -14.30 6.70 -8.37
N LEU A 33 -14.75 6.05 -7.31
CA LEU A 33 -14.13 4.84 -6.78
C LEU A 33 -14.22 3.68 -7.79
N TRP A 34 -15.37 3.50 -8.45
CA TRP A 34 -15.57 2.46 -9.47
C TRP A 34 -14.65 2.64 -10.68
N ARG A 35 -14.36 3.89 -11.05
CA ARG A 35 -13.39 4.18 -12.13
C ARG A 35 -11.94 4.10 -11.66
N THR A 36 -11.71 4.05 -10.34
CA THR A 36 -10.40 3.89 -9.73
C THR A 36 -10.11 2.42 -9.54
N ARG A 37 -9.58 1.77 -10.59
CA ARG A 37 -9.26 0.34 -10.61
C ARG A 37 -8.48 -0.13 -9.37
N MET A 38 -7.60 0.74 -8.83
CA MET A 38 -6.88 0.49 -7.59
C MET A 38 -7.81 0.15 -6.42
N VAL A 39 -8.79 1.01 -6.16
CA VAL A 39 -9.72 0.82 -5.05
C VAL A 39 -10.50 -0.48 -5.26
N LEU A 40 -10.96 -0.76 -6.49
CA LEU A 40 -11.66 -2.01 -6.77
C LEU A 40 -10.81 -3.25 -6.45
N ILE A 41 -9.54 -3.25 -6.83
CA ILE A 41 -8.65 -4.38 -6.57
C ILE A 41 -8.49 -4.60 -5.05
N PHE A 42 -8.17 -3.57 -4.28
CA PHE A 42 -7.96 -3.76 -2.83
C PHE A 42 -9.25 -4.02 -2.06
N THR A 43 -10.35 -3.40 -2.47
CA THR A 43 -11.64 -3.57 -1.79
C THR A 43 -12.27 -4.94 -2.08
N PHE A 44 -12.19 -5.43 -3.32
CA PHE A 44 -12.86 -6.68 -3.72
C PHE A 44 -11.88 -7.84 -3.89
N ALA A 45 -10.76 -7.63 -4.57
CA ALA A 45 -9.86 -8.74 -4.90
C ALA A 45 -9.09 -9.23 -3.68
N MET A 46 -8.66 -8.37 -2.75
CA MET A 46 -7.87 -8.82 -1.58
C MET A 46 -8.59 -9.85 -0.70
N PRO A 47 -9.84 -9.62 -0.24
CA PRO A 47 -10.61 -10.64 0.49
C PRO A 47 -10.76 -11.95 -0.27
N ILE A 48 -11.05 -11.86 -1.57
CA ILE A 48 -11.26 -13.03 -2.43
C ILE A 48 -9.96 -13.79 -2.63
N VAL A 49 -8.86 -13.08 -2.92
CA VAL A 49 -7.52 -13.66 -3.06
C VAL A 49 -7.11 -14.33 -1.75
N TRP A 50 -7.38 -13.72 -0.60
CA TRP A 50 -7.14 -14.35 0.69
C TRP A 50 -7.92 -15.67 0.81
N LEU A 51 -9.23 -15.69 0.55
CA LEU A 51 -10.01 -16.93 0.57
C LEU A 51 -9.50 -17.98 -0.40
N VAL A 52 -9.21 -17.56 -1.63
CA VAL A 52 -8.76 -18.45 -2.70
C VAL A 52 -7.42 -19.08 -2.33
N VAL A 53 -6.44 -18.25 -1.93
CA VAL A 53 -5.12 -18.73 -1.53
C VAL A 53 -5.23 -19.66 -0.33
N ILE A 54 -6.03 -19.32 0.70
CA ILE A 54 -6.14 -20.20 1.87
C ILE A 54 -6.88 -21.49 1.54
N GLY A 55 -7.97 -21.44 0.77
CA GLY A 55 -8.67 -22.66 0.35
C GLY A 55 -7.80 -23.57 -0.54
N ILE A 56 -6.84 -22.98 -1.27
CA ILE A 56 -5.85 -23.71 -2.07
C ILE A 56 -4.74 -24.32 -1.18
N VAL A 57 -4.27 -23.58 -0.18
CA VAL A 57 -3.10 -23.96 0.65
C VAL A 57 -3.51 -24.86 1.81
N ALA A 58 -4.53 -24.47 2.57
CA ALA A 58 -5.03 -25.21 3.72
C ALA A 58 -6.08 -26.27 3.34
N GLY A 59 -6.56 -26.26 2.10
CA GLY A 59 -7.69 -27.07 1.68
C GLY A 59 -9.02 -26.57 2.25
N ASN A 60 -10.07 -27.36 2.01
CA ASN A 60 -11.41 -27.12 2.57
C ASN A 60 -11.97 -28.40 3.22
N GLU A 61 -11.10 -29.09 3.96
CA GLU A 61 -11.43 -30.34 4.63
C GLU A 61 -12.44 -30.13 5.77
N THR A 62 -13.16 -31.19 6.10
CA THR A 62 -14.07 -31.21 7.26
C THR A 62 -13.25 -31.24 8.54
N VAL A 63 -13.35 -30.18 9.34
CA VAL A 63 -12.67 -30.04 10.64
C VAL A 63 -13.29 -30.96 11.68
N ASP A 64 -14.61 -31.14 11.62
CA ASP A 64 -15.35 -32.06 12.47
C ASP A 64 -16.23 -32.98 11.60
N PRO A 65 -15.98 -34.30 11.59
CA PRO A 65 -16.77 -35.28 10.84
C PRO A 65 -18.24 -35.36 11.25
N VAL A 66 -18.60 -34.93 12.47
CA VAL A 66 -19.97 -35.03 13.00
C VAL A 66 -20.82 -33.85 12.55
N SER A 67 -20.31 -32.62 12.65
CA SER A 67 -21.01 -31.41 12.19
C SER A 67 -20.83 -31.11 10.70
N GLY A 68 -19.83 -31.70 10.03
CA GLY A 68 -19.54 -31.46 8.61
C GLY A 68 -18.94 -30.07 8.32
N VAL A 69 -18.54 -29.33 9.36
CA VAL A 69 -18.00 -27.96 9.26
C VAL A 69 -16.62 -28.00 8.61
N ARG A 70 -16.38 -27.08 7.66
CA ARG A 70 -15.13 -27.03 6.88
C ARG A 70 -14.20 -25.91 7.34
N VAL A 71 -12.90 -26.07 7.05
CA VAL A 71 -11.84 -25.09 7.38
C VAL A 71 -12.22 -23.66 6.96
N MET A 72 -12.79 -23.50 5.77
CA MET A 72 -13.12 -22.18 5.22
C MET A 72 -14.22 -21.43 6.00
N GLN A 73 -14.98 -22.11 6.86
CA GLN A 73 -15.90 -21.49 7.80
C GLN A 73 -15.16 -20.51 8.74
N PHE A 74 -13.96 -20.87 9.18
CA PHE A 74 -13.14 -20.08 10.10
C PHE A 74 -12.27 -19.02 9.40
N VAL A 75 -12.05 -19.17 8.09
CA VAL A 75 -11.25 -18.24 7.27
C VAL A 75 -12.10 -17.09 6.73
N THR A 76 -13.37 -17.36 6.42
CA THR A 76 -14.31 -16.38 5.84
C THR A 76 -14.47 -15.08 6.64
N PRO A 77 -14.60 -15.12 7.98
CA PRO A 77 -14.69 -13.92 8.81
C PRO A 77 -13.52 -12.97 8.62
N VAL A 78 -12.32 -13.52 8.45
CA VAL A 78 -11.10 -12.72 8.24
C VAL A 78 -11.14 -12.04 6.88
N ALA A 79 -11.58 -12.73 5.83
CA ALA A 79 -11.75 -12.12 4.51
C ALA A 79 -12.78 -10.98 4.53
N VAL A 80 -13.91 -11.21 5.20
CA VAL A 80 -14.94 -10.18 5.42
C VAL A 80 -14.36 -8.97 6.17
N ALA A 81 -13.58 -9.23 7.22
CA ALA A 81 -12.93 -8.19 8.01
C ALA A 81 -11.97 -7.35 7.15
N MET A 82 -11.13 -8.02 6.35
CA MET A 82 -10.23 -7.38 5.38
C MET A 82 -11.02 -6.51 4.40
N GLY A 83 -12.10 -7.02 3.81
CA GLY A 83 -12.89 -6.30 2.82
C GLY A 83 -13.43 -4.98 3.37
N THR A 84 -14.02 -5.05 4.56
CA THR A 84 -14.57 -3.88 5.25
C THR A 84 -13.49 -2.89 5.67
N PHE A 85 -12.37 -3.38 6.23
CA PHE A 85 -11.26 -2.56 6.68
C PHE A 85 -10.57 -1.82 5.51
N PHE A 86 -10.22 -2.52 4.43
CA PHE A 86 -9.57 -1.93 3.25
C PHE A 86 -10.52 -1.02 2.42
N ALA A 87 -11.83 -1.30 2.41
CA ALA A 87 -12.83 -0.44 1.77
C ALA A 87 -12.99 0.93 2.45
N THR A 88 -12.66 1.02 3.75
CA THR A 88 -12.95 2.20 4.56
C THR A 88 -11.68 2.94 4.97
N PHE A 89 -10.83 2.36 5.82
CA PHE A 89 -9.74 3.07 6.46
C PHE A 89 -8.71 3.64 5.45
N PRO A 90 -8.04 2.84 4.60
CA PRO A 90 -7.05 3.38 3.66
C PRO A 90 -7.66 4.19 2.54
N THR A 91 -8.86 3.80 2.11
CA THR A 91 -9.58 4.45 1.01
C THR A 91 -9.95 5.89 1.37
N LEU A 92 -10.51 6.12 2.57
CA LEU A 92 -10.88 7.46 3.01
C LEU A 92 -9.65 8.30 3.39
N ALA A 93 -8.64 7.69 4.03
CA ALA A 93 -7.38 8.37 4.34
C ALA A 93 -6.73 8.96 3.09
N THR A 94 -6.63 8.17 2.04
CA THR A 94 -5.97 8.57 0.79
C THR A 94 -6.84 9.51 -0.02
N SER A 95 -8.11 9.15 -0.27
CA SER A 95 -8.99 9.91 -1.18
C SER A 95 -9.22 11.35 -0.71
N LEU A 96 -9.37 11.56 0.60
CA LEU A 96 -9.58 12.89 1.15
C LEU A 96 -8.31 13.75 1.10
N SER A 97 -7.16 13.19 1.48
CA SER A 97 -5.88 13.91 1.43
C SER A 97 -5.49 14.26 0.00
N GLU A 98 -5.77 13.38 -0.97
CA GLU A 98 -5.58 13.69 -2.38
C GLU A 98 -6.49 14.81 -2.88
N ALA A 99 -7.77 14.79 -2.48
CA ALA A 99 -8.70 15.87 -2.84
C ALA A 99 -8.25 17.22 -2.26
N ARG A 100 -7.66 17.22 -1.06
CA ARG A 100 -7.06 18.41 -0.44
C ARG A 100 -5.84 18.88 -1.22
N ASP A 101 -4.88 18.00 -1.48
CA ASP A 101 -3.62 18.31 -2.15
C ASP A 101 -3.84 18.76 -3.61
N GLY A 102 -4.82 18.17 -4.29
CA GLY A 102 -5.23 18.56 -5.65
C GLY A 102 -6.09 19.83 -5.71
N GLY A 103 -6.29 20.51 -4.58
CA GLY A 103 -7.09 21.73 -4.49
C GLY A 103 -8.58 21.53 -4.80
N VAL A 104 -9.07 20.29 -4.86
CA VAL A 104 -10.50 19.96 -5.10
C VAL A 104 -11.34 20.61 -4.01
N LEU A 105 -10.94 20.45 -2.74
CA LEU A 105 -11.65 21.04 -1.60
C LEU A 105 -11.68 22.58 -1.67
N LYS A 106 -10.64 23.22 -2.22
CA LYS A 106 -10.60 24.67 -2.42
C LYS A 106 -11.57 25.11 -3.52
N ARG A 107 -11.67 24.37 -4.63
CA ARG A 107 -12.63 24.64 -5.71
C ARG A 107 -14.07 24.43 -5.25
N LEU A 108 -14.32 23.40 -4.42
CA LEU A 108 -15.66 23.11 -3.87
C LEU A 108 -16.21 24.26 -3.01
N ARG A 109 -15.36 25.05 -2.36
CA ARG A 109 -15.81 26.25 -1.61
C ARG A 109 -16.42 27.34 -2.50
N GLY A 110 -16.17 27.31 -3.80
CA GLY A 110 -16.82 28.18 -4.79
C GLY A 110 -18.13 27.62 -5.36
N THR A 111 -18.59 26.46 -4.87
CA THR A 111 -19.81 25.79 -5.33
C THR A 111 -20.88 25.78 -4.22
N PRO A 112 -22.16 25.55 -4.53
CA PRO A 112 -23.20 25.41 -3.52
C PRO A 112 -23.09 24.12 -2.67
N LEU A 113 -22.10 23.25 -2.92
CA LEU A 113 -21.92 22.00 -2.17
C LEU A 113 -21.33 22.28 -0.78
N PRO A 114 -22.07 22.00 0.32
CA PRO A 114 -21.54 22.19 1.66
C PRO A 114 -20.47 21.13 1.98
N ALA A 115 -19.48 21.48 2.80
CA ALA A 115 -18.36 20.60 3.13
C ALA A 115 -18.79 19.27 3.79
N TRP A 116 -19.84 19.31 4.62
CA TRP A 116 -20.38 18.09 5.24
C TRP A 116 -20.99 17.14 4.20
N ALA A 117 -21.61 17.66 3.13
CA ALA A 117 -22.18 16.83 2.06
C ALA A 117 -21.08 16.16 1.23
N TYR A 118 -19.93 16.83 1.07
CA TYR A 118 -18.74 16.20 0.50
C TYR A 118 -18.25 15.02 1.35
N LEU A 119 -18.10 15.21 2.66
CA LEU A 119 -17.65 14.15 3.58
C LEU A 119 -18.67 13.01 3.65
N ALA A 120 -19.97 13.32 3.76
CA ALA A 120 -21.04 12.34 3.71
C ALA A 120 -21.03 11.55 2.39
N GLY A 121 -20.72 12.21 1.27
CA GLY A 121 -20.52 11.57 -0.02
C GLY A 121 -19.39 10.54 -0.03
N GLN A 122 -18.24 10.89 0.55
CA GLN A 122 -17.09 9.99 0.62
C GLN A 122 -17.36 8.80 1.55
N ILE A 123 -17.90 9.05 2.74
CA ILE A 123 -18.26 8.01 3.71
C ILE A 123 -19.34 7.08 3.13
N GLY A 124 -20.37 7.65 2.50
CA GLY A 124 -21.42 6.87 1.85
C GLY A 124 -20.91 6.00 0.71
N ALA A 125 -19.95 6.50 -0.09
CA ALA A 125 -19.32 5.69 -1.13
C ALA A 125 -18.47 4.55 -0.55
N ALA A 126 -17.70 4.81 0.51
CA ALA A 126 -16.93 3.78 1.21
C ALA A 126 -17.84 2.71 1.84
N LEU A 127 -18.97 3.11 2.43
CA LEU A 127 -19.99 2.21 2.96
C LEU A 127 -20.57 1.29 1.86
N ILE A 128 -20.97 1.86 0.73
CA ILE A 128 -21.48 1.07 -0.41
C ILE A 128 -20.44 0.06 -0.89
N PHE A 129 -19.17 0.47 -0.96
CA PHE A 129 -18.07 -0.40 -1.37
C PHE A 129 -17.77 -1.50 -0.34
N ALA A 130 -17.84 -1.19 0.96
CA ALA A 130 -17.68 -2.19 2.03
C ALA A 130 -18.81 -3.23 1.99
N VAL A 131 -20.07 -2.80 1.83
CA VAL A 131 -21.23 -3.69 1.70
C VAL A 131 -21.12 -4.54 0.42
N ALA A 132 -20.71 -3.95 -0.68
CA ALA A 132 -20.48 -4.70 -1.92
C ALA A 132 -19.34 -5.71 -1.76
N SER A 133 -18.25 -5.35 -1.10
CA SER A 133 -17.12 -6.24 -0.83
C SER A 133 -17.52 -7.42 0.05
N LEU A 134 -18.29 -7.16 1.11
CA LEU A 134 -18.92 -8.19 1.94
C LEU A 134 -19.78 -9.13 1.10
N ALA A 135 -20.72 -8.59 0.31
CA ALA A 135 -21.63 -9.39 -0.50
C ALA A 135 -20.89 -10.30 -1.49
N VAL A 136 -19.87 -9.78 -2.16
CA VAL A 136 -19.06 -10.56 -3.09
C VAL A 136 -18.21 -11.61 -2.36
N THR A 137 -17.57 -11.23 -1.25
CA THR A 137 -16.77 -12.16 -0.43
C THR A 137 -17.62 -13.31 0.10
N LEU A 138 -18.81 -13.01 0.65
CA LEU A 138 -19.75 -14.03 1.10
C LEU A 138 -20.30 -14.89 -0.03
N ALA A 139 -20.60 -14.28 -1.19
CA ALA A 139 -21.04 -15.05 -2.35
C ALA A 139 -19.98 -16.08 -2.77
N VAL A 140 -18.70 -15.70 -2.81
CA VAL A 140 -17.60 -16.62 -3.09
C VAL A 140 -17.47 -17.67 -1.98
N ALA A 141 -17.52 -17.28 -0.71
CA ALA A 141 -17.42 -18.20 0.42
C ALA A 141 -18.53 -19.27 0.42
N VAL A 142 -19.77 -18.86 0.18
CA VAL A 142 -20.93 -19.77 0.12
C VAL A 142 -20.88 -20.64 -1.13
N VAL A 143 -20.65 -20.07 -2.31
CA VAL A 143 -20.74 -20.81 -3.59
C VAL A 143 -19.53 -21.71 -3.82
N ALA A 144 -18.32 -21.23 -3.54
CA ALA A 144 -17.09 -21.99 -3.83
C ALA A 144 -16.65 -22.88 -2.65
N TYR A 145 -16.95 -22.50 -1.41
CA TYR A 145 -16.47 -23.20 -0.21
C TYR A 145 -17.59 -23.76 0.67
N GLY A 146 -18.86 -23.50 0.33
CA GLY A 146 -20.02 -23.97 1.06
C GLY A 146 -20.11 -23.41 2.48
N VAL A 147 -19.61 -22.20 2.71
CA VAL A 147 -19.65 -21.58 4.03
C VAL A 147 -21.09 -21.29 4.43
N GLU A 148 -21.46 -21.62 5.67
CA GLU A 148 -22.81 -21.43 6.18
C GLU A 148 -22.92 -20.10 6.92
N VAL A 149 -23.93 -19.30 6.57
CA VAL A 149 -24.25 -18.04 7.26
C VAL A 149 -25.41 -18.29 8.21
N ARG A 150 -25.15 -18.18 9.51
CA ARG A 150 -26.13 -18.42 10.57
C ARG A 150 -27.12 -17.26 10.63
N ALA A 151 -28.42 -17.55 10.45
CA ALA A 151 -29.46 -16.52 10.52
C ALA A 151 -29.59 -15.89 11.92
N GLU A 152 -29.28 -16.65 12.96
CA GLU A 152 -29.34 -16.20 14.36
C GLU A 152 -28.29 -15.14 14.72
N THR A 153 -27.10 -15.21 14.11
CA THR A 153 -26.03 -14.21 14.31
C THR A 153 -26.12 -13.07 13.29
N ALA A 154 -27.05 -13.11 12.33
CA ALA A 154 -27.14 -12.15 11.24
C ALA A 154 -27.29 -10.69 11.71
N LEU A 155 -28.08 -10.46 12.76
CA LEU A 155 -28.22 -9.11 13.33
C LEU A 155 -26.91 -8.64 13.97
N ALA A 156 -26.25 -9.51 14.76
CA ALA A 156 -24.97 -9.21 15.37
C ALA A 156 -23.91 -8.93 14.30
N LEU A 157 -23.90 -9.71 13.21
CA LEU A 157 -23.03 -9.52 12.04
C LEU A 157 -23.23 -8.15 11.40
N VAL A 158 -24.48 -7.77 11.09
CA VAL A 158 -24.80 -6.46 10.51
C VAL A 158 -24.34 -5.33 11.42
N VAL A 159 -24.57 -5.44 12.74
CA VAL A 159 -24.16 -4.40 13.69
C VAL A 159 -22.64 -4.32 13.82
N THR A 160 -21.94 -5.45 13.90
CA THR A 160 -20.47 -5.51 13.91
C THR A 160 -19.88 -4.86 12.67
N LEU A 161 -20.44 -5.15 11.49
CA LEU A 161 -20.03 -4.54 10.22
C LEU A 161 -20.24 -3.03 10.22
N LEU A 162 -21.41 -2.54 10.65
CA LEU A 162 -21.71 -1.11 10.69
C LEU A 162 -20.81 -0.35 11.67
N VAL A 163 -20.56 -0.92 12.86
CA VAL A 163 -19.65 -0.36 13.86
C VAL A 163 -18.22 -0.33 13.33
N GLY A 164 -17.77 -1.42 12.69
CA GLY A 164 -16.46 -1.49 12.02
C GLY A 164 -16.31 -0.44 10.93
N ILE A 165 -17.29 -0.33 10.01
CA ILE A 165 -17.29 0.65 8.92
C ILE A 165 -17.22 2.07 9.46
N ALA A 166 -18.04 2.41 10.46
CA ALA A 166 -18.05 3.72 11.09
C ALA A 166 -16.69 4.04 11.75
N SER A 167 -16.15 3.08 12.51
CA SER A 167 -14.88 3.23 13.24
C SER A 167 -13.69 3.40 12.28
N PHE A 168 -13.53 2.49 11.32
CA PHE A 168 -12.45 2.55 10.34
C PHE A 168 -12.56 3.78 9.43
N SER A 169 -13.78 4.23 9.10
CA SER A 169 -13.98 5.47 8.36
C SER A 169 -13.55 6.71 9.17
N ALA A 170 -13.88 6.75 10.45
CA ALA A 170 -13.45 7.82 11.36
C ALA A 170 -11.92 7.85 11.51
N LEU A 171 -11.27 6.70 11.62
CA LEU A 171 -9.81 6.58 11.65
C LEU A 171 -9.17 7.02 10.34
N GLY A 172 -9.76 6.65 9.20
CA GLY A 172 -9.27 7.08 7.88
C GLY A 172 -9.34 8.60 7.75
N LEU A 173 -10.46 9.20 8.19
CA LEU A 173 -10.64 10.65 8.25
C LEU A 173 -9.65 11.33 9.22
N ALA A 174 -9.36 10.72 10.37
CA ALA A 174 -8.35 11.20 11.31
C ALA A 174 -6.95 11.25 10.66
N VAL A 175 -6.54 10.18 9.99
CA VAL A 175 -5.27 10.13 9.25
C VAL A 175 -5.26 11.20 8.16
N ALA A 176 -6.34 11.35 7.40
CA ALA A 176 -6.40 12.33 6.32
C ALA A 176 -6.26 13.79 6.80
N THR A 177 -6.82 14.10 7.97
CA THR A 177 -6.85 15.46 8.54
C THR A 177 -5.55 15.84 9.24
N VAL A 178 -4.86 14.87 9.87
CA VAL A 178 -3.56 15.07 10.53
C VAL A 178 -2.40 15.05 9.53
N SER A 179 -2.53 14.32 8.42
CA SER A 179 -1.45 14.19 7.45
C SER A 179 -1.21 15.48 6.67
N ALA A 180 0.06 15.88 6.53
CA ALA A 180 0.43 17.10 5.80
C ALA A 180 0.32 16.96 4.27
N THR A 181 0.45 15.74 3.75
CA THR A 181 0.38 15.42 2.31
C THR A 181 -0.41 14.13 2.08
N ALA A 182 -0.89 13.93 0.85
CA ALA A 182 -1.53 12.70 0.41
C ALA A 182 -0.57 11.50 0.46
N ALA A 183 0.72 11.71 0.16
CA ALA A 183 1.73 10.66 0.27
C ALA A 183 1.91 10.19 1.73
N MET A 184 1.98 11.13 2.68
CA MET A 184 2.04 10.81 4.11
C MET A 184 0.78 10.07 4.57
N ALA A 185 -0.41 10.53 4.16
CA ALA A 185 -1.67 9.88 4.51
C ALA A 185 -1.76 8.44 3.99
N GLN A 186 -1.42 8.26 2.71
CA GLN A 186 -1.39 6.96 2.06
C GLN A 186 -0.45 6.00 2.79
N ALA A 187 0.76 6.45 3.12
CA ALA A 187 1.73 5.58 3.72
C ALA A 187 1.42 5.26 5.19
N ILE A 188 0.92 6.23 5.98
CA ILE A 188 0.40 5.95 7.33
C ILE A 188 -0.73 4.92 7.25
N ALA A 189 -1.67 5.11 6.32
CA ALA A 189 -2.79 4.20 6.18
C ALA A 189 -2.36 2.79 5.75
N ILE A 190 -1.51 2.65 4.73
CA ILE A 190 -1.01 1.35 4.26
C ILE A 190 -0.15 0.69 5.33
N GLY A 191 0.79 1.41 5.93
CA GLY A 191 1.68 0.85 6.95
C GLY A 191 0.93 0.44 8.21
N ALA A 192 0.02 1.28 8.71
CA ALA A 192 -0.84 0.91 9.83
C ALA A 192 -1.74 -0.28 9.47
N SER A 193 -2.26 -0.36 8.24
CA SER A 193 -3.06 -1.49 7.78
C SER A 193 -2.29 -2.81 7.81
N ILE A 194 -1.06 -2.81 7.29
CA ILE A 194 -0.22 -4.01 7.28
C ILE A 194 0.13 -4.41 8.72
N VAL A 195 0.59 -3.48 9.54
CA VAL A 195 0.96 -3.77 10.95
C VAL A 195 -0.24 -4.28 11.72
N LEU A 196 -1.38 -3.59 11.65
CA LEU A 196 -2.62 -4.01 12.31
C LEU A 196 -3.07 -5.39 11.82
N ALA A 197 -2.96 -5.68 10.52
CA ALA A 197 -3.35 -6.97 9.96
C ALA A 197 -2.56 -8.13 10.55
N PHE A 198 -1.24 -7.98 10.66
CA PHE A 198 -0.38 -9.02 11.23
C PHE A 198 -0.57 -9.16 12.73
N ILE A 199 -0.54 -8.06 13.51
CA ILE A 199 -0.69 -8.16 14.97
C ILE A 199 -2.10 -8.62 15.37
N SER A 200 -3.12 -8.36 14.55
CA SER A 200 -4.49 -8.82 14.80
C SER A 200 -4.72 -10.26 14.38
N GLY A 201 -3.68 -10.97 13.91
CA GLY A 201 -3.76 -12.38 13.57
C GLY A 201 -4.58 -12.66 12.32
N MET A 202 -4.74 -11.70 11.40
CA MET A 202 -5.49 -11.93 10.15
C MET A 202 -4.80 -12.95 9.24
N PHE A 203 -3.48 -13.10 9.35
CA PHE A 203 -2.71 -14.00 8.50
C PHE A 203 -2.21 -15.27 9.22
N VAL A 204 -2.65 -15.50 10.45
CA VAL A 204 -2.27 -16.68 11.24
C VAL A 204 -3.29 -17.78 10.99
N ILE A 205 -2.81 -18.96 10.60
CA ILE A 205 -3.65 -20.12 10.26
C ILE A 205 -3.20 -21.29 11.13
N GLY A 206 -4.13 -21.91 11.85
CA GLY A 206 -3.83 -23.08 12.69
C GLY A 206 -2.89 -22.81 13.89
N GLY A 207 -2.73 -21.54 14.29
CA GLY A 207 -1.90 -21.14 15.42
C GLY A 207 -2.45 -19.92 16.15
N GLU A 208 -1.91 -19.64 17.34
CA GLU A 208 -2.32 -18.50 18.17
C GLU A 208 -1.24 -17.41 18.21
N LEU A 209 -1.68 -16.16 18.43
CA LEU A 209 -0.75 -15.07 18.73
C LEU A 209 -0.14 -15.30 20.13
N PRO A 210 1.17 -15.06 20.33
CA PRO A 210 1.76 -15.03 21.66
C PRO A 210 0.96 -14.11 22.58
N GLU A 211 0.81 -14.50 23.85
CA GLU A 211 -0.11 -13.81 24.77
C GLU A 211 0.15 -12.31 24.89
N TRP A 212 1.42 -11.90 24.97
CA TRP A 212 1.81 -10.49 25.03
C TRP A 212 1.36 -9.71 23.79
N LEU A 213 1.46 -10.31 22.60
CA LEU A 213 1.08 -9.71 21.33
C LEU A 213 -0.45 -9.66 21.20
N SER A 214 -1.12 -10.75 21.61
CA SER A 214 -2.59 -10.82 21.65
C SER A 214 -3.18 -9.73 22.55
N ARG A 215 -2.59 -9.51 23.74
CA ARG A 215 -2.98 -8.43 24.67
C ARG A 215 -2.80 -7.04 24.05
N ILE A 216 -1.70 -6.79 23.36
CA ILE A 216 -1.48 -5.51 22.66
C ILE A 216 -2.49 -5.35 21.51
N ALA A 217 -2.67 -6.39 20.71
CA ALA A 217 -3.58 -6.37 19.57
C ALA A 217 -5.04 -6.17 20.01
N ALA A 218 -5.45 -6.70 21.17
CA ALA A 218 -6.79 -6.51 21.73
C ALA A 218 -7.10 -5.04 22.07
N ALA A 219 -6.08 -4.19 22.24
CA ALA A 219 -6.27 -2.76 22.44
C ALA A 219 -6.57 -2.01 21.13
N PHE A 220 -6.25 -2.57 19.96
CA PHE A 220 -6.52 -1.98 18.65
C PHE A 220 -7.87 -2.46 18.10
N PRO A 221 -8.53 -1.71 17.20
CA PRO A 221 -9.90 -2.05 16.79
C PRO A 221 -9.98 -3.27 15.86
N LEU A 222 -8.90 -3.63 15.17
CA LEU A 222 -8.97 -4.65 14.12
C LEU A 222 -9.06 -6.08 14.67
N LYS A 223 -8.36 -6.40 15.78
CA LYS A 223 -8.45 -7.70 16.46
C LYS A 223 -9.86 -7.98 17.03
N PRO A 224 -10.42 -7.19 17.96
CA PRO A 224 -11.76 -7.42 18.51
C PRO A 224 -12.84 -7.44 17.42
N TYR A 225 -12.70 -6.61 16.38
CA TYR A 225 -13.58 -6.67 15.22
C TYR A 225 -13.51 -8.02 14.48
N THR A 226 -12.31 -8.53 14.24
CA THR A 226 -12.12 -9.82 13.56
C THR A 226 -12.54 -10.99 14.44
N ASP A 227 -12.26 -10.95 15.74
CA ASP A 227 -12.66 -11.97 16.70
C ASP A 227 -14.18 -12.04 16.83
N ALA A 228 -14.86 -10.90 16.91
CA ALA A 228 -16.33 -10.85 16.91
C ALA A 228 -16.93 -11.46 15.63
N LEU A 229 -16.34 -11.17 14.46
CA LEU A 229 -16.75 -11.81 13.21
C LEU A 229 -16.47 -13.33 13.23
N LYS A 230 -15.37 -13.79 13.81
CA LYS A 230 -15.08 -15.23 13.94
C LYS A 230 -16.15 -15.93 14.79
N THR A 231 -16.48 -15.38 15.97
CA THR A 231 -17.55 -15.91 16.83
C THR A 231 -18.90 -15.96 16.12
N GLN A 232 -19.21 -14.98 15.27
CA GLN A 232 -20.49 -14.92 14.56
C GLN A 232 -20.63 -15.98 13.44
N PHE A 233 -19.50 -16.44 12.90
CA PHE A 233 -19.46 -17.50 11.89
C PHE A 233 -19.16 -18.87 12.48
N ASP A 234 -18.73 -18.95 13.74
CA ASP A 234 -18.41 -20.21 14.40
C ASP A 234 -19.71 -21.02 14.62
N PRO A 235 -19.86 -22.21 14.02
CA PRO A 235 -21.06 -23.04 14.20
C PRO A 235 -21.12 -23.72 15.57
N PHE A 236 -20.01 -23.78 16.31
CA PHE A 236 -19.94 -24.42 17.63
C PHE A 236 -20.28 -23.46 18.78
N GLU A 237 -20.38 -22.16 18.49
CA GLU A 237 -20.75 -21.15 19.47
C GLU A 237 -22.27 -21.10 19.68
N GLU A 238 -22.70 -21.64 20.82
CA GLU A 238 -24.08 -21.59 21.33
C GLU A 238 -24.40 -20.20 21.90
N GLY A 239 -24.55 -19.22 21.02
CA GLY A 239 -24.80 -17.84 21.42
C GLY A 239 -25.39 -16.97 20.32
N SER A 240 -25.84 -15.78 20.72
CA SER A 240 -26.42 -14.78 19.82
C SER A 240 -25.39 -14.08 18.91
N GLY A 241 -24.10 -14.45 19.02
CA GLY A 241 -22.99 -13.86 18.27
C GLY A 241 -22.64 -12.42 18.69
N TRP A 242 -23.21 -11.92 19.77
CA TRP A 242 -22.91 -10.59 20.29
C TRP A 242 -21.68 -10.59 21.17
N ASP A 243 -20.73 -9.71 20.84
CA ASP A 243 -19.60 -9.38 21.70
C ASP A 243 -19.63 -7.87 22.02
N PRO A 244 -20.31 -7.46 23.10
CA PRO A 244 -20.40 -6.07 23.50
C PRO A 244 -19.05 -5.45 23.84
N ALA A 245 -18.11 -6.25 24.36
CA ALA A 245 -16.78 -5.78 24.74
C ALA A 245 -15.96 -5.43 23.50
N ALA A 246 -15.93 -6.32 22.50
CA ALA A 246 -15.30 -6.05 21.22
C ALA A 246 -15.92 -4.83 20.54
N LEU A 247 -17.25 -4.76 20.47
CA LEU A 247 -17.95 -3.62 19.86
C LEU A 247 -17.67 -2.31 20.58
N ALA A 248 -17.59 -2.33 21.91
CA ALA A 248 -17.24 -1.14 22.69
C ALA A 248 -15.82 -0.64 22.37
N ILE A 249 -14.84 -1.54 22.22
CA ILE A 249 -13.47 -1.18 21.84
C ILE A 249 -13.43 -0.59 20.42
N VAL A 250 -14.09 -1.24 19.45
CA VAL A 250 -14.16 -0.75 18.07
C VAL A 250 -14.85 0.62 18.02
N ALA A 251 -15.96 0.79 18.73
CA ALA A 251 -16.68 2.05 18.83
C ALA A 251 -15.83 3.15 19.51
N ALA A 252 -15.09 2.82 20.57
CA ALA A 252 -14.20 3.76 21.25
C ALA A 252 -13.11 4.30 20.31
N TRP A 253 -12.53 3.45 19.46
CA TRP A 253 -11.61 3.89 18.41
C TRP A 253 -12.30 4.76 17.35
N GLY A 254 -13.56 4.49 17.02
CA GLY A 254 -14.34 5.34 16.11
C GLY A 254 -14.59 6.73 16.70
N VAL A 255 -14.92 6.80 18.00
CA VAL A 255 -15.04 8.05 18.74
C VAL A 255 -13.69 8.77 18.79
N ALA A 256 -12.60 8.08 19.13
CA ALA A 256 -11.26 8.66 19.17
C ALA A 256 -10.84 9.22 17.80
N GLY A 257 -11.04 8.46 16.72
CA GLY A 257 -10.77 8.91 15.36
C GLY A 257 -11.58 10.16 14.99
N THR A 258 -12.86 10.19 15.35
CA THR A 258 -13.73 11.35 15.13
C THR A 258 -13.24 12.57 15.91
N LEU A 259 -12.88 12.40 17.18
CA LEU A 259 -12.35 13.47 18.03
C LEU A 259 -11.04 14.03 17.47
N VAL A 260 -10.12 13.16 17.02
CA VAL A 260 -8.87 13.56 16.37
C VAL A 260 -9.16 14.33 15.07
N ALA A 261 -10.08 13.84 14.24
CA ALA A 261 -10.46 14.51 13.00
C ALA A 261 -11.03 15.91 13.25
N VAL A 262 -11.94 16.05 14.23
CA VAL A 262 -12.52 17.34 14.63
C VAL A 262 -11.46 18.28 15.21
N TRP A 263 -10.60 17.76 16.09
CA TRP A 263 -9.51 18.52 16.70
C TRP A 263 -8.52 19.04 15.64
N ALA A 264 -8.10 18.18 14.72
CA ALA A 264 -7.19 18.54 13.63
C ALA A 264 -7.83 19.59 12.71
N PHE A 265 -9.12 19.43 12.38
CA PHE A 265 -9.86 20.40 11.55
C PHE A 265 -9.96 21.79 12.21
N ARG A 266 -10.16 21.84 13.53
CA ARG A 266 -10.20 23.11 14.29
C ARG A 266 -8.85 23.83 14.33
N ARG A 267 -7.74 23.09 14.29
CA ARG A 267 -6.39 23.66 14.35
C ARG A 267 -5.83 24.12 13.01
N GLN A 268 -6.44 23.76 11.89
CA GLN A 268 -6.01 24.27 10.59
C GLN A 268 -6.23 25.79 10.55
N PRO A 269 -5.16 26.60 10.42
CA PRO A 269 -5.32 28.04 10.30
C PRO A 269 -6.24 28.31 9.11
N ARG A 270 -7.32 29.06 9.31
CA ARG A 270 -8.04 29.68 8.20
C ARG A 270 -6.99 30.50 7.47
N SER A 271 -6.49 30.02 6.33
CA SER A 271 -5.40 30.68 5.61
C SER A 271 -5.74 32.16 5.43
N VAL A 272 -5.06 32.98 6.21
CA VAL A 272 -5.19 34.43 6.24
C VAL A 272 -4.64 34.98 4.93
N ARG A 273 -5.40 35.94 4.39
CA ARG A 273 -5.08 36.98 3.40
C ARG A 273 -4.04 36.64 2.35
N THR A 274 -4.48 36.67 1.10
CA THR A 274 -3.66 37.08 -0.05
C THR A 274 -2.66 38.14 0.37
N HIS A 275 -1.36 37.79 0.41
CA HIS A 275 -0.35 38.78 0.14
C HIS A 275 -0.68 39.30 -1.25
N ALA A 276 -1.26 40.50 -1.31
CA ALA A 276 -1.13 41.32 -2.50
C ALA A 276 0.37 41.31 -2.83
N PRO A 277 0.78 41.02 -4.08
CA PRO A 277 2.18 41.11 -4.43
C PRO A 277 2.61 42.53 -4.09
N GLY A 278 3.41 42.67 -3.04
CA GLY A 278 4.17 43.87 -2.83
C GLY A 278 5.01 44.00 -4.09
N VAL A 279 4.70 45.00 -4.91
CA VAL A 279 5.63 45.49 -5.90
C VAL A 279 6.83 45.94 -5.08
N ALA A 280 7.79 45.04 -4.90
CA ALA A 280 9.08 45.40 -4.37
C ALA A 280 9.69 46.31 -5.43
N GLU A 281 9.49 47.62 -5.29
CA GLU A 281 10.32 48.60 -5.95
C GLU A 281 11.76 48.29 -5.56
N ALA A 282 12.50 47.70 -6.49
CA ALA A 282 13.92 47.50 -6.33
C ALA A 282 14.55 48.88 -6.14
N GLY A 283 15.00 49.16 -4.91
CA GLY A 283 15.68 50.42 -4.60
C GLY A 283 16.88 50.63 -5.54
N PRO A 284 17.23 51.89 -5.88
CA PRO A 284 18.26 52.22 -6.86
C PRO A 284 19.60 51.48 -6.65
N ALA A 285 19.96 51.19 -5.39
CA ALA A 285 21.17 50.49 -5.02
C ALA A 285 21.24 49.00 -5.49
N ALA A 286 20.10 48.35 -5.73
CA ALA A 286 20.07 46.98 -6.25
C ALA A 286 20.27 46.93 -7.77
N ARG A 287 19.96 48.02 -8.49
CA ARG A 287 20.26 48.16 -9.93
C ARG A 287 21.73 48.45 -10.19
N GLU A 288 22.41 49.15 -9.27
CA GLU A 288 23.82 49.54 -9.43
C GLU A 288 24.80 48.35 -9.26
N LYS A 289 24.45 47.35 -8.44
CA LYS A 289 25.23 46.11 -8.31
C LYS A 289 25.03 45.09 -9.44
N ALA A 290 24.11 45.34 -10.37
CA ALA A 290 23.83 44.45 -11.50
C ALA A 290 24.71 44.73 -12.74
N GLY A 291 25.60 45.74 -12.69
CA GLY A 291 26.30 46.28 -13.85
C GLY A 291 27.71 45.77 -14.14
N ALA A 292 28.28 44.86 -13.35
CA ALA A 292 29.60 44.31 -13.63
C ALA A 292 29.50 42.81 -13.96
N PRO A 293 29.78 42.37 -15.22
CA PRO A 293 29.96 40.96 -15.50
C PRO A 293 31.21 40.51 -14.74
N GLY A 294 31.02 39.91 -13.56
CA GLY A 294 32.10 39.20 -12.88
C GLY A 294 32.72 38.17 -13.85
N PRO A 295 34.04 37.90 -13.75
CA PRO A 295 34.70 36.99 -14.67
C PRO A 295 33.89 35.71 -14.77
N ALA A 296 33.51 35.35 -16.00
CA ALA A 296 32.74 34.16 -16.29
C ALA A 296 33.48 32.97 -15.70
N ARG A 297 33.13 32.58 -14.47
CA ARG A 297 33.63 31.36 -13.86
C ARG A 297 33.15 30.27 -14.79
N THR A 298 34.06 29.70 -15.57
CA THR A 298 33.83 28.51 -16.37
C THR A 298 33.54 27.39 -15.38
N ALA A 299 32.29 27.31 -14.93
CA ALA A 299 31.83 26.26 -14.03
C ALA A 299 32.02 24.96 -14.81
N ARG A 300 33.06 24.21 -14.43
CA ARG A 300 33.41 22.95 -15.05
C ARG A 300 32.16 22.08 -15.04
N ARG A 301 31.71 21.60 -16.20
CA ARG A 301 30.52 20.74 -16.29
C ARG A 301 30.71 19.58 -15.31
N PRO A 302 29.76 19.34 -14.38
CA PRO A 302 29.89 18.24 -13.43
C PRO A 302 30.01 16.91 -14.20
N SER A 303 30.82 15.99 -13.68
CA SER A 303 31.00 14.67 -14.29
C SER A 303 29.69 13.87 -14.24
N ALA A 304 29.53 12.93 -15.18
CA ALA A 304 28.37 12.06 -15.23
C ALA A 304 28.17 11.26 -13.92
N SER A 305 29.26 10.76 -13.33
CA SER A 305 29.25 10.05 -12.05
C SER A 305 28.77 10.92 -10.89
N ARG A 306 29.20 12.19 -10.85
CA ARG A 306 28.77 13.14 -9.83
C ARG A 306 27.29 13.48 -9.96
N LEU A 307 26.79 13.65 -11.19
CA LEU A 307 25.38 13.89 -11.45
C LEU A 307 24.50 12.71 -11.00
N VAL A 308 24.92 11.47 -11.29
CA VAL A 308 24.23 10.26 -10.84
C VAL A 308 24.24 10.17 -9.31
N PHE A 309 25.40 10.41 -8.67
CA PHE A 309 25.52 10.40 -7.22
C PHE A 309 24.65 11.47 -6.56
N ASP A 310 24.67 12.70 -7.07
CA ASP A 310 23.85 13.81 -6.56
C ASP A 310 22.36 13.50 -6.72
N GLN A 311 21.95 12.89 -7.82
CA GLN A 311 20.57 12.42 -8.03
C GLN A 311 20.19 11.31 -7.04
N ALA A 312 21.05 10.30 -6.85
CA ALA A 312 20.80 9.21 -5.89
C ALA A 312 20.70 9.76 -4.47
N ARG A 313 21.59 10.69 -4.10
CA ARG A 313 21.56 11.39 -2.81
C ARG A 313 20.28 12.20 -2.63
N ALA A 314 19.83 12.89 -3.67
CA ALA A 314 18.58 13.66 -3.64
C ALA A 314 17.36 12.75 -3.48
N ALA A 315 17.30 11.64 -4.21
CA ALA A 315 16.24 10.64 -4.11
C ALA A 315 16.21 10.01 -2.69
N ASN A 316 17.35 9.56 -2.17
CA ASN A 316 17.43 9.04 -0.80
C ASN A 316 17.01 10.09 0.24
N ARG A 317 17.47 11.34 0.11
CA ARG A 317 17.06 12.42 1.02
C ARG A 317 15.54 12.65 0.97
N ALA A 318 14.92 12.51 -0.20
CA ALA A 318 13.46 12.61 -0.31
C ALA A 318 12.78 11.45 0.44
N THR A 319 13.26 10.22 0.28
CA THR A 319 12.79 9.04 1.03
C THR A 319 12.90 9.25 2.53
N TRP A 320 14.05 9.71 3.03
CA TRP A 320 14.27 9.94 4.47
C TRP A 320 13.42 11.07 5.06
N ARG A 321 12.97 12.00 4.22
CA ARG A 321 12.11 13.12 4.62
C ARG A 321 10.62 12.82 4.46
N ASP A 322 10.29 11.71 3.82
CA ASP A 322 8.93 11.23 3.68
C ASP A 322 8.69 10.14 4.74
N PRO A 323 7.96 10.45 5.84
CA PRO A 323 7.68 9.48 6.89
C PRO A 323 7.04 8.21 6.35
N GLY A 324 6.30 8.33 5.25
CA GLY A 324 5.66 7.23 4.59
C GLY A 324 6.61 6.22 3.98
N SER A 325 7.62 6.71 3.27
CA SER A 325 8.65 5.88 2.66
C SER A 325 9.48 5.11 3.70
N LEU A 326 9.62 5.63 4.92
CA LEU A 326 10.32 4.94 6.03
C LEU A 326 9.59 3.69 6.50
N LEU A 327 8.25 3.67 6.43
CA LEU A 327 7.47 2.50 6.83
C LEU A 327 7.83 1.27 6.00
N PHE A 328 8.16 1.44 4.71
CA PHE A 328 8.59 0.33 3.86
C PHE A 328 9.98 -0.23 4.21
N VAL A 329 10.78 0.49 5.00
CA VAL A 329 12.04 -0.03 5.58
C VAL A 329 11.75 -0.75 6.89
N VAL A 330 10.86 -0.20 7.71
CA VAL A 330 10.52 -0.75 9.03
C VAL A 330 9.68 -2.02 8.90
N ILE A 331 8.77 -2.11 7.94
CA ILE A 331 7.84 -3.24 7.81
C ILE A 331 8.57 -4.57 7.56
N PRO A 332 9.49 -4.73 6.59
CA PRO A 332 10.18 -6.01 6.40
C PRO A 332 10.95 -6.46 7.65
N VAL A 333 11.63 -5.53 8.33
CA VAL A 333 12.41 -5.81 9.55
C VAL A 333 11.49 -6.15 10.72
N GLY A 334 10.41 -5.39 10.90
CA GLY A 334 9.42 -5.60 11.94
C GLY A 334 8.64 -6.89 11.73
N LEU A 335 8.27 -7.20 10.49
CA LEU A 335 7.57 -8.44 10.13
C LEU A 335 8.47 -9.66 10.29
N TYR A 336 9.75 -9.55 9.91
CA TYR A 336 10.77 -10.56 10.19
C TYR A 336 10.84 -10.90 11.68
N ALA A 337 11.02 -9.87 12.52
CA ALA A 337 11.08 -10.06 13.97
C ALA A 337 9.77 -10.61 14.52
N LEU A 338 8.63 -10.06 14.09
CA LEU A 338 7.31 -10.44 14.55
C LEU A 338 7.04 -11.93 14.26
N LEU A 339 7.17 -12.38 13.02
CA LEU A 339 6.86 -13.78 12.70
C LEU A 339 7.82 -14.75 13.37
N LEU A 340 9.10 -14.41 13.53
CA LEU A 340 10.02 -15.28 14.27
C LEU A 340 9.72 -15.36 15.76
N THR A 341 9.23 -14.29 16.38
CA THR A 341 8.74 -14.37 17.76
C THR A 341 7.46 -15.18 17.89
N MET A 342 6.64 -15.25 16.83
CA MET A 342 5.39 -15.99 16.82
C MET A 342 5.58 -17.48 16.53
N GLN A 343 6.36 -17.82 15.51
CA GLN A 343 6.53 -19.20 15.04
C GLN A 343 7.76 -19.88 15.64
N GLY A 344 8.68 -19.12 16.22
CA GLY A 344 10.00 -19.61 16.58
C GLY A 344 10.89 -19.86 15.36
N ASN A 345 12.16 -20.18 15.61
CA ASN A 345 13.10 -20.55 14.55
C ASN A 345 13.03 -22.06 14.26
N VAL A 346 11.87 -22.51 13.77
CA VAL A 346 11.66 -23.91 13.39
C VAL A 346 12.51 -24.29 12.18
N VAL A 347 12.92 -25.55 12.08
CA VAL A 347 13.64 -26.06 10.90
C VAL A 347 12.61 -26.49 9.86
N LEU A 348 12.66 -25.90 8.68
CA LEU A 348 11.78 -26.21 7.56
C LEU A 348 12.16 -27.56 6.92
N PRO A 349 11.23 -28.19 6.17
CA PRO A 349 11.57 -29.30 5.28
C PRO A 349 12.75 -28.91 4.37
N GLY A 350 13.79 -29.74 4.33
CA GLY A 350 15.06 -29.41 3.65
C GLY A 350 16.18 -28.90 4.57
N GLY A 351 15.94 -28.77 5.88
CA GLY A 351 16.98 -28.49 6.88
C GLY A 351 17.30 -27.01 7.07
N MET A 352 16.64 -26.11 6.34
CA MET A 352 16.82 -24.67 6.47
C MET A 352 16.08 -24.11 7.70
N PRO A 353 16.74 -23.36 8.60
CA PRO A 353 16.06 -22.64 9.66
C PRO A 353 15.09 -21.60 9.10
N PHE A 354 13.90 -21.49 9.69
CA PHE A 354 12.88 -20.52 9.30
C PHE A 354 13.40 -19.09 9.35
N ALA A 355 14.28 -18.75 10.29
CA ALA A 355 14.94 -17.44 10.34
C ALA A 355 15.75 -17.14 9.07
N THR A 356 16.49 -18.12 8.55
CA THR A 356 17.29 -17.93 7.33
C THR A 356 16.41 -17.77 6.11
N PHE A 357 15.43 -18.65 5.96
CA PHE A 357 14.47 -18.61 4.86
C PHE A 357 13.68 -17.29 4.86
N PHE A 358 13.14 -16.91 6.02
CA PHE A 358 12.31 -15.73 6.15
C PHE A 358 13.11 -14.43 6.06
N ALA A 359 14.41 -14.45 6.38
CA ALA A 359 15.29 -13.31 6.12
C ALA A 359 15.40 -13.06 4.61
N ALA A 360 15.56 -14.13 3.81
CA ALA A 360 15.54 -14.03 2.36
C ALA A 360 14.18 -13.49 1.88
N SER A 361 13.06 -13.99 2.43
CA SER A 361 11.70 -13.51 2.12
C SER A 361 11.54 -12.01 2.35
N MET A 362 11.95 -11.51 3.52
CA MET A 362 11.77 -10.11 3.89
C MET A 362 12.67 -9.18 3.08
N ILE A 363 13.83 -9.65 2.64
CA ILE A 363 14.72 -8.90 1.75
C ILE A 363 14.16 -8.87 0.33
N THR A 364 13.66 -10.01 -0.17
CA THR A 364 12.99 -10.10 -1.47
C THR A 364 11.74 -9.20 -1.52
N TRP A 365 10.90 -9.25 -0.48
CA TRP A 365 9.71 -8.39 -0.38
C TRP A 365 10.08 -6.91 -0.22
N GLY A 366 11.11 -6.62 0.58
CA GLY A 366 11.70 -5.28 0.72
C GLY A 366 12.23 -4.72 -0.61
N ALA A 367 12.88 -5.54 -1.43
CA ALA A 367 13.31 -5.18 -2.78
C ALA A 367 12.11 -4.91 -3.71
N GLY A 368 11.07 -5.75 -3.63
CA GLY A 368 9.82 -5.57 -4.35
C GLY A 368 9.14 -4.23 -4.02
N THR A 369 9.04 -3.88 -2.73
CA THR A 369 8.43 -2.61 -2.33
C THR A 369 9.33 -1.40 -2.61
N ALA A 370 10.63 -1.48 -2.34
CA ALA A 370 11.54 -0.37 -2.58
C ALA A 370 11.70 -0.03 -4.07
N VAL A 371 11.75 -1.06 -4.94
CA VAL A 371 12.22 -0.89 -6.32
C VAL A 371 11.20 -1.31 -7.37
N PHE A 372 10.45 -2.39 -7.19
CA PHE A 372 9.37 -2.72 -8.14
C PHE A 372 8.14 -1.81 -7.96
N MET A 373 7.90 -1.31 -6.75
CA MET A 373 6.74 -0.47 -6.44
C MET A 373 7.02 1.03 -6.46
N ASN A 374 7.90 1.49 -5.57
CA ASN A 374 8.05 2.92 -5.31
C ASN A 374 8.80 3.65 -6.46
N LEU A 375 9.79 2.98 -7.05
CA LEU A 375 10.58 3.52 -8.16
C LEU A 375 9.72 3.89 -9.38
N PRO A 376 8.90 3.00 -9.97
CA PRO A 376 8.11 3.35 -11.14
C PRO A 376 7.01 4.35 -10.86
N GLU A 377 6.43 4.34 -9.65
CA GLU A 377 5.49 5.38 -9.26
C GLU A 377 6.17 6.75 -9.19
N ALA A 378 7.38 6.85 -8.62
CA ALA A 378 8.14 8.10 -8.58
C ALA A 378 8.43 8.64 -9.99
N VAL A 379 8.80 7.76 -10.92
CA VAL A 379 9.06 8.10 -12.33
C VAL A 379 7.78 8.53 -13.04
N ALA A 380 6.69 7.79 -12.87
CA ALA A 380 5.39 8.14 -13.44
C ALA A 380 4.87 9.46 -12.87
N ARG A 381 5.05 9.71 -11.57
CA ARG A 381 4.66 10.97 -10.93
C ARG A 381 5.50 12.14 -11.43
N ALA A 382 6.80 11.93 -11.66
CA ALA A 382 7.68 12.92 -12.27
C ALA A 382 7.29 13.21 -13.73
N ARG A 383 6.85 12.19 -14.49
CA ARG A 383 6.29 12.34 -15.84
C ARG A 383 5.00 13.17 -15.82
N ASP A 384 4.04 12.76 -15.00
CA ASP A 384 2.68 13.34 -14.94
C ASP A 384 2.71 14.82 -14.52
N ARG A 385 3.70 15.23 -13.71
CA ARG A 385 3.91 16.63 -13.30
C ARG A 385 4.81 17.45 -14.24
N GLY A 386 5.23 16.88 -15.38
CA GLY A 386 6.16 17.53 -16.30
C GLY A 386 7.58 17.71 -15.74
N GLY A 387 7.92 17.04 -14.64
CA GLY A 387 9.26 17.04 -14.04
C GLY A 387 10.32 16.51 -15.00
N LEU A 388 10.01 15.43 -15.74
CA LEU A 388 10.93 14.88 -16.75
C LEU A 388 11.18 15.86 -17.90
N LYS A 389 10.19 16.68 -18.29
CA LYS A 389 10.36 17.73 -19.30
C LYS A 389 11.30 18.82 -18.82
N ARG A 390 11.22 19.20 -17.53
CA ARG A 390 12.11 20.18 -16.90
C ARG A 390 13.57 19.72 -16.82
N LEU A 391 13.82 18.42 -16.71
CA LEU A 391 15.19 17.87 -16.70
C LEU A 391 15.96 18.21 -17.98
N ARG A 392 15.29 18.39 -19.12
CA ARG A 392 15.93 18.79 -20.38
C ARG A 392 16.64 20.16 -20.31
N GLY A 393 16.27 21.01 -19.35
CA GLY A 393 16.93 22.30 -19.09
C GLY A 393 18.09 22.22 -18.10
N THR A 394 18.45 21.02 -17.63
CA THR A 394 19.49 20.76 -16.63
C THR A 394 20.63 19.93 -17.22
N PRO A 395 21.83 19.89 -16.62
CA PRO A 395 22.89 18.99 -17.07
C PRO A 395 22.59 17.50 -16.81
N LEU A 396 21.54 17.17 -16.06
CA LEU A 396 21.14 15.80 -15.76
C LEU A 396 20.36 15.19 -16.93
N SER A 397 20.95 14.20 -17.59
CA SER A 397 20.28 13.44 -18.63
C SER A 397 19.23 12.46 -18.07
N ALA A 398 18.32 12.05 -18.94
CA ALA A 398 17.30 11.03 -18.70
C ALA A 398 17.86 9.72 -18.10
N SER A 399 18.93 9.18 -18.72
CA SER A 399 19.55 7.94 -18.27
C SER A 399 20.21 8.11 -16.89
N GLN A 400 20.91 9.23 -16.67
CA GLN A 400 21.51 9.54 -15.37
C GLN A 400 20.45 9.70 -14.27
N TYR A 401 19.28 10.25 -14.60
CA TYR A 401 18.15 10.30 -13.69
C TYR A 401 17.69 8.89 -13.29
N LEU A 402 17.42 8.03 -14.28
CA LEU A 402 16.95 6.65 -14.03
C LEU A 402 17.98 5.85 -13.21
N VAL A 403 19.26 5.90 -13.60
CA VAL A 403 20.36 5.25 -12.86
C VAL A 403 20.45 5.79 -11.44
N GLY A 404 20.33 7.10 -11.24
CA GLY A 404 20.37 7.71 -9.91
C GLY A 404 19.21 7.28 -9.01
N VAL A 405 17.99 7.19 -9.53
CA VAL A 405 16.83 6.71 -8.75
C VAL A 405 16.95 5.20 -8.48
N THR A 406 17.41 4.40 -9.44
CA THR A 406 17.68 2.97 -9.22
C THR A 406 18.77 2.75 -8.16
N ALA A 407 19.85 3.53 -8.19
CA ALA A 407 20.90 3.48 -7.18
C ALA A 407 20.40 3.84 -5.78
N ALA A 408 19.48 4.80 -5.68
CA ALA A 408 18.81 5.12 -4.41
C ALA A 408 17.95 3.95 -3.90
N GLY A 409 17.16 3.33 -4.79
CA GLY A 409 16.37 2.14 -4.47
C GLY A 409 17.24 0.96 -4.01
N LEU A 410 18.35 0.72 -4.71
CA LEU A 410 19.32 -0.30 -4.35
C LEU A 410 19.94 -0.06 -2.97
N ALA A 411 20.34 1.19 -2.67
CA ALA A 411 20.83 1.55 -1.34
C ALA A 411 19.79 1.27 -0.23
N LEU A 412 18.52 1.53 -0.52
CA LEU A 412 17.41 1.23 0.39
C LEU A 412 17.22 -0.27 0.60
N THR A 413 17.30 -1.07 -0.47
CA THR A 413 17.22 -2.54 -0.38
C THR A 413 18.39 -3.12 0.41
N PHE A 414 19.61 -2.64 0.21
CA PHE A 414 20.76 -3.04 1.03
C PHE A 414 20.58 -2.65 2.49
N LEU A 415 20.02 -1.47 2.78
CA LEU A 415 19.71 -1.10 4.15
C LEU A 415 18.71 -2.07 4.77
N ILE A 416 17.63 -2.42 4.06
CA ILE A 416 16.65 -3.43 4.53
C ILE A 416 17.36 -4.76 4.79
N ALA A 417 18.21 -5.22 3.88
CA ALA A 417 18.98 -6.44 4.04
C ALA A 417 19.89 -6.43 5.27
N VAL A 418 20.65 -5.35 5.47
CA VAL A 418 21.50 -5.18 6.65
C VAL A 418 20.67 -5.21 7.93
N LEU A 419 19.53 -4.51 7.96
CA LEU A 419 18.67 -4.47 9.15
C LEU A 419 18.04 -5.83 9.45
N VAL A 420 17.49 -6.53 8.45
CA VAL A 420 16.93 -7.89 8.61
C VAL A 420 17.99 -8.86 9.10
N LEU A 421 19.17 -8.87 8.47
CA LEU A 421 20.28 -9.74 8.86
C LEU A 421 20.82 -9.42 10.26
N ALA A 422 20.94 -8.12 10.61
CA ALA A 422 21.37 -7.70 11.94
C ALA A 422 20.35 -8.13 13.01
N THR A 423 19.06 -7.97 12.76
CA THR A 423 18.00 -8.46 13.64
C THR A 423 18.05 -9.99 13.78
N GLY A 424 18.21 -10.71 12.67
CA GLY A 424 18.35 -12.18 12.68
C GLY A 424 19.54 -12.65 13.50
N TYR A 425 20.69 -12.01 13.31
CA TYR A 425 21.93 -12.33 14.00
C TYR A 425 21.83 -12.05 15.50
N ALA A 426 21.29 -10.88 15.87
CA ALA A 426 21.23 -10.43 17.26
C ALA A 426 20.20 -11.17 18.11
N PHE A 427 19.04 -11.54 17.54
CA PHE A 427 17.90 -12.03 18.33
C PHE A 427 17.49 -13.47 18.00
N PHE A 428 17.79 -13.98 16.81
CA PHE A 428 17.22 -15.26 16.32
C PHE A 428 18.27 -16.30 15.94
N GLY A 429 19.54 -16.05 16.28
CA GLY A 429 20.63 -17.01 16.05
C GLY A 429 20.96 -17.22 14.58
N LEU A 430 20.64 -16.26 13.70
CA LEU A 430 20.96 -16.35 12.27
C LEU A 430 22.48 -16.38 12.06
N ARG A 431 22.98 -17.46 11.46
CA ARG A 431 24.39 -17.63 11.12
C ARG A 431 24.49 -17.94 9.63
N ILE A 432 25.09 -17.02 8.87
CA ILE A 432 25.31 -17.18 7.43
C ILE A 432 26.83 -17.21 7.19
N PRO A 433 27.35 -18.20 6.45
CA PRO A 433 28.77 -18.24 6.12
C PRO A 433 29.19 -17.04 5.27
N ALA A 434 30.46 -16.62 5.37
CA ALA A 434 30.96 -15.45 4.64
C ALA A 434 30.79 -15.58 3.11
N ALA A 435 30.97 -16.80 2.57
CA ALA A 435 30.71 -17.09 1.16
C ALA A 435 29.23 -16.90 0.79
N GLY A 436 28.31 -17.32 1.66
CA GLY A 436 26.87 -17.11 1.47
C GLY A 436 26.46 -15.64 1.57
N LEU A 437 27.09 -14.86 2.46
CA LEU A 437 26.89 -13.40 2.50
C LEU A 437 27.38 -12.72 1.21
N ALA A 438 28.56 -13.09 0.71
CA ALA A 438 29.10 -12.56 -0.54
C ALA A 438 28.19 -12.89 -1.73
N LEU A 439 27.71 -14.13 -1.82
CA LEU A 439 26.76 -14.54 -2.86
C LEU A 439 25.42 -13.81 -2.70
N GLY A 440 24.90 -13.69 -1.48
CA GLY A 440 23.68 -12.96 -1.18
C GLY A 440 23.72 -11.50 -1.63
N VAL A 441 24.86 -10.81 -1.48
CA VAL A 441 25.04 -9.44 -2.00
C VAL A 441 24.90 -9.40 -3.53
N LEU A 442 25.47 -10.37 -4.24
CA LEU A 442 25.36 -10.46 -5.70
C LEU A 442 23.93 -10.78 -6.13
N VAL A 443 23.25 -11.70 -5.44
CA VAL A 443 21.84 -12.06 -5.68
C VAL A 443 20.94 -10.85 -5.45
N VAL A 444 21.10 -10.13 -4.34
CA VAL A 444 20.32 -8.92 -4.03
C VAL A 444 20.55 -7.85 -5.10
N LEU A 445 21.80 -7.64 -5.53
CA LEU A 445 22.11 -6.70 -6.61
C LEU A 445 21.40 -7.07 -7.91
N LEU A 446 21.56 -8.30 -8.38
CA LEU A 446 20.95 -8.80 -9.62
C LEU A 446 19.42 -8.75 -9.55
N GLY A 447 18.84 -9.25 -8.46
CA GLY A 447 17.39 -9.27 -8.23
C GLY A 447 16.80 -7.86 -8.19
N THR A 448 17.46 -6.94 -7.48
CA THR A 448 16.98 -5.55 -7.38
C THR A 448 17.04 -4.84 -8.73
N LEU A 449 18.10 -5.07 -9.53
CA LEU A 449 18.18 -4.52 -10.90
C LEU A 449 17.11 -5.13 -11.82
N THR A 450 16.82 -6.42 -11.68
CA THR A 450 15.75 -7.11 -12.41
C THR A 450 14.37 -6.53 -12.06
N LEU A 451 14.10 -6.34 -10.77
CA LEU A 451 12.86 -5.73 -10.28
C LEU A 451 12.74 -4.26 -10.69
N ALA A 452 13.84 -3.51 -10.75
CA ALA A 452 13.87 -2.14 -11.28
C ALA A 452 13.46 -2.11 -12.76
N ALA A 453 14.01 -3.01 -13.58
CA ALA A 453 13.66 -3.11 -14.99
C ALA A 453 12.17 -3.45 -15.18
N CYS A 454 11.65 -4.39 -14.40
CA CYS A 454 10.23 -4.74 -14.38
C CYS A 454 9.35 -3.56 -13.94
N GLY A 455 9.78 -2.82 -12.92
CA GLY A 455 9.12 -1.59 -12.48
C GLY A 455 9.08 -0.54 -13.59
N PHE A 456 10.20 -0.25 -14.25
CA PHE A 456 10.23 0.70 -15.36
C PHE A 456 9.33 0.28 -16.53
N LEU A 457 9.25 -1.02 -16.83
CA LEU A 457 8.29 -1.55 -17.79
C LEU A 457 6.84 -1.25 -17.35
N LEU A 458 6.52 -1.48 -16.07
CA LEU A 458 5.23 -1.14 -15.50
C LEU A 458 4.90 0.35 -15.66
N ALA A 459 5.84 1.26 -15.36
CA ALA A 459 5.67 2.71 -15.57
C ALA A 459 5.47 3.10 -17.04
N ALA A 460 6.08 2.36 -17.96
CA ALA A 460 5.94 2.59 -19.40
C ALA A 460 4.55 2.17 -19.92
N LEU A 461 4.05 1.02 -19.45
CA LEU A 461 2.77 0.46 -19.89
C LEU A 461 1.58 1.20 -19.25
N VAL A 462 1.69 1.54 -17.97
CA VAL A 462 0.56 2.05 -17.18
C VAL A 462 0.41 3.59 -17.33
N PRO A 463 -0.82 4.11 -17.53
CA PRO A 463 -1.02 5.50 -17.95
C PRO A 463 -0.66 6.57 -16.91
N ASN A 464 -0.84 6.31 -15.62
CA ASN A 464 -0.70 7.31 -14.56
C ASN A 464 -0.03 6.72 -13.31
N ALA A 465 0.59 7.57 -12.50
CA ALA A 465 1.33 7.16 -11.30
C ALA A 465 0.49 6.35 -10.30
N ARG A 466 -0.77 6.74 -10.08
CA ARG A 466 -1.68 6.03 -9.16
C ARG A 466 -1.93 4.59 -9.60
N ALA A 467 -2.18 4.40 -10.89
CA ALA A 467 -2.38 3.08 -11.46
C ALA A 467 -1.09 2.26 -11.41
N VAL A 468 0.10 2.87 -11.54
CA VAL A 468 1.38 2.16 -11.37
C VAL A 468 1.50 1.60 -9.96
N GLY A 469 1.30 2.43 -8.93
CA GLY A 469 1.34 1.98 -7.53
C GLY A 469 0.28 0.92 -7.21
N ALA A 470 -0.92 1.06 -7.76
CA ALA A 470 -1.99 0.08 -7.62
C ALA A 470 -1.67 -1.29 -8.21
N VAL A 471 -1.32 -1.28 -9.50
CA VAL A 471 -1.11 -2.49 -10.29
C VAL A 471 0.10 -3.21 -9.72
N GLY A 472 1.19 -2.49 -9.45
CA GLY A 472 2.36 -3.13 -8.89
C GLY A 472 2.12 -3.74 -7.49
N LEU A 473 1.25 -3.15 -6.65
CA LEU A 473 1.01 -3.68 -5.30
C LEU A 473 0.17 -4.95 -5.37
N MET A 474 -0.81 -4.98 -6.27
CA MET A 474 -1.56 -6.18 -6.60
C MET A 474 -0.64 -7.30 -7.11
N PHE A 475 0.18 -7.00 -8.13
CA PHE A 475 1.10 -7.98 -8.70
C PHE A 475 2.10 -8.46 -7.65
N LEU A 476 2.71 -7.55 -6.90
CA LEU A 476 3.67 -7.90 -5.86
C LEU A 476 3.03 -8.79 -4.79
N PHE A 477 1.83 -8.47 -4.33
CA PHE A 477 1.15 -9.27 -3.31
C PHE A 477 0.81 -10.67 -3.83
N VAL A 478 0.13 -10.79 -4.97
CA VAL A 478 -0.23 -12.09 -5.57
C VAL A 478 1.02 -12.92 -5.86
N LEU A 479 2.04 -12.29 -6.44
CA LEU A 479 3.30 -12.97 -6.72
C LEU A 479 4.03 -13.37 -5.43
N SER A 480 3.91 -12.64 -4.32
CA SER A 480 4.56 -13.02 -3.06
C SER A 480 4.03 -14.36 -2.51
N PHE A 481 2.77 -14.69 -2.75
CA PHE A 481 2.23 -16.02 -2.42
C PHE A 481 2.69 -17.09 -3.43
N ALA A 482 2.73 -16.77 -4.72
CA ALA A 482 3.19 -17.72 -5.75
C ALA A 482 4.72 -17.94 -5.78
N SER A 483 5.50 -17.01 -5.22
CA SER A 483 6.96 -16.94 -5.33
C SER A 483 7.70 -17.39 -4.07
N ASP A 484 7.07 -18.25 -3.27
CA ASP A 484 7.58 -18.81 -2.02
C ASP A 484 7.92 -17.79 -0.91
N VAL A 485 7.78 -16.48 -1.14
CA VAL A 485 8.08 -15.42 -0.17
C VAL A 485 7.31 -15.61 1.15
N PHE A 486 6.02 -15.97 1.09
CA PHE A 486 5.20 -16.18 2.30
C PHE A 486 4.85 -17.64 2.62
N ILE A 487 4.81 -18.54 1.62
CA ILE A 487 4.32 -19.93 1.80
C ILE A 487 5.46 -20.95 1.89
N GLY A 488 6.68 -20.62 1.41
CA GLY A 488 7.81 -21.55 1.47
C GLY A 488 7.57 -22.89 0.79
N GLY A 489 6.88 -22.91 -0.36
CA GLY A 489 6.58 -24.13 -1.11
C GLY A 489 5.38 -24.95 -0.61
N GLY A 490 4.70 -24.56 0.47
CA GLY A 490 3.51 -25.26 0.98
C GLY A 490 2.22 -25.07 0.18
N GLY A 491 2.29 -24.51 -1.03
CA GLY A 491 1.14 -24.38 -1.94
C GLY A 491 1.12 -25.50 -2.99
N PRO A 492 0.01 -25.68 -3.74
CA PRO A 492 -0.06 -26.72 -4.77
C PRO A 492 0.92 -26.47 -5.91
N ASP A 493 1.31 -27.55 -6.58
CA ASP A 493 2.35 -27.57 -7.60
C ASP A 493 2.14 -26.54 -8.72
N TRP A 494 0.89 -26.32 -9.14
CA TRP A 494 0.59 -25.34 -10.19
C TRP A 494 0.90 -23.90 -9.76
N LEU A 495 0.73 -23.57 -8.48
CA LEU A 495 1.01 -22.24 -7.94
C LEU A 495 2.51 -21.98 -7.92
N SER A 496 3.28 -23.00 -7.51
CA SER A 496 4.74 -23.00 -7.58
C SER A 496 5.24 -22.88 -9.03
N THR A 497 4.61 -23.59 -9.96
CA THR A 497 4.89 -23.57 -11.41
C THR A 497 4.54 -22.22 -12.03
N PHE A 498 3.44 -21.59 -11.64
CA PHE A 498 3.10 -20.24 -12.08
C PHE A 498 4.13 -19.23 -11.56
N GLY A 499 4.55 -19.37 -10.30
CA GLY A 499 5.57 -18.53 -9.68
C GLY A 499 6.93 -18.60 -10.38
N SER A 500 7.31 -19.76 -10.93
CA SER A 500 8.60 -19.94 -11.64
C SER A 500 8.67 -19.20 -12.98
N LEU A 501 7.57 -18.61 -13.43
CA LEU A 501 7.61 -17.69 -14.57
C LEU A 501 8.14 -16.31 -14.20
N PHE A 502 8.13 -15.95 -12.91
CA PHE A 502 8.36 -14.57 -12.46
C PHE A 502 9.68 -14.42 -11.70
N PRO A 503 10.36 -13.27 -11.86
CA PRO A 503 11.69 -13.07 -11.27
C PRO A 503 11.66 -13.01 -9.74
N LEU A 504 10.51 -12.73 -9.12
CA LEU A 504 10.39 -12.65 -7.66
C LEU A 504 10.69 -14.00 -6.99
N LYS A 505 10.24 -15.13 -7.57
CA LYS A 505 10.52 -16.48 -7.05
C LYS A 505 11.99 -16.83 -7.18
N HIS A 506 12.59 -16.52 -8.33
CA HIS A 506 14.00 -16.80 -8.56
C HIS A 506 14.92 -15.93 -7.69
N LEU A 507 14.52 -14.69 -7.38
CA LEU A 507 15.20 -13.87 -6.37
C LEU A 507 15.09 -14.50 -4.97
N GLN A 508 13.88 -14.90 -4.57
CA GLN A 508 13.65 -15.53 -3.27
C GLN A 508 14.52 -16.79 -3.10
N ASN A 509 14.42 -17.70 -4.06
CA ASN A 509 15.06 -19.02 -3.96
C ASN A 509 16.58 -18.91 -4.11
N ALA A 510 17.10 -18.08 -5.03
CA ALA A 510 18.54 -17.85 -5.11
C ALA A 510 19.13 -17.25 -3.83
N LEU A 511 18.37 -16.42 -3.11
CA LEU A 511 18.83 -15.84 -1.86
C LEU A 511 18.76 -16.85 -0.70
N ALA A 512 17.73 -17.71 -0.69
CA ALA A 512 17.63 -18.82 0.25
C ALA A 512 18.78 -19.84 0.03
N ASP A 513 19.02 -20.25 -1.22
CA ASP A 513 20.09 -21.17 -1.63
C ASP A 513 21.49 -20.62 -1.31
N ALA A 514 21.69 -19.31 -1.48
CA ALA A 514 22.94 -18.66 -1.11
C ALA A 514 23.23 -18.77 0.39
N TRP A 515 22.20 -18.90 1.22
CA TRP A 515 22.29 -18.97 2.68
C TRP A 515 21.98 -20.35 3.24
N ASP A 516 22.02 -21.38 2.39
CA ASP A 516 21.80 -22.75 2.83
C ASP A 516 22.80 -23.13 3.94
N PRO A 517 22.34 -23.79 5.03
CA PRO A 517 23.21 -24.19 6.14
C PRO A 517 24.33 -25.15 5.74
N GLY A 518 24.12 -25.97 4.70
CA GLY A 518 25.12 -26.88 4.14
C GLY A 518 26.20 -26.19 3.31
N GLY A 519 26.04 -24.89 3.03
CA GLY A 519 26.94 -24.06 2.24
C GLY A 519 26.22 -23.42 1.05
N PRO A 520 26.75 -22.32 0.49
CA PRO A 520 26.08 -21.59 -0.57
C PRO A 520 25.89 -22.46 -1.82
N VAL A 521 24.65 -22.61 -2.26
CA VAL A 521 24.27 -23.33 -3.48
C VAL A 521 24.09 -22.36 -4.63
N LEU A 522 24.58 -22.74 -5.81
CA LEU A 522 24.50 -21.96 -7.06
C LEU A 522 23.63 -22.71 -8.08
N ASP A 523 22.31 -22.51 -8.02
CA ASP A 523 21.43 -22.94 -9.09
C ASP A 523 21.36 -21.88 -10.20
N TRP A 524 22.07 -22.15 -11.30
CA TRP A 524 22.16 -21.26 -12.48
C TRP A 524 20.80 -20.91 -13.10
N VAL A 525 19.75 -21.72 -12.89
CA VAL A 525 18.41 -21.43 -13.41
C VAL A 525 17.88 -20.12 -12.84
N HIS A 526 18.06 -19.88 -11.54
CA HIS A 526 17.59 -18.64 -10.92
C HIS A 526 18.27 -17.39 -11.53
N TYR A 527 19.58 -17.44 -11.70
CA TYR A 527 20.35 -16.34 -12.29
C TYR A 527 20.00 -16.12 -13.76
N ALA A 528 19.82 -17.19 -14.53
CA ALA A 528 19.43 -17.11 -15.93
C ALA A 528 18.06 -16.45 -16.09
N VAL A 529 17.06 -16.86 -15.30
CA VAL A 529 15.71 -16.28 -15.34
C VAL A 529 15.74 -14.80 -14.94
N LEU A 530 16.49 -14.43 -13.89
CA LEU A 530 16.66 -13.03 -13.50
C LEU A 530 17.29 -12.19 -14.62
N LEU A 531 18.35 -12.69 -15.28
CA LEU A 531 19.01 -12.00 -16.39
C LEU A 531 18.09 -11.84 -17.60
N VAL A 532 17.33 -12.88 -17.96
CA VAL A 532 16.35 -12.83 -19.06
C VAL A 532 15.28 -11.79 -18.77
N TRP A 533 14.71 -11.78 -17.55
CA TRP A 533 13.73 -10.78 -17.15
C TRP A 533 14.32 -9.37 -17.11
N ALA A 534 15.55 -9.19 -16.61
CA ALA A 534 16.20 -7.90 -16.57
C ALA A 534 16.40 -7.33 -17.98
N ALA A 535 16.93 -8.14 -18.90
CA ALA A 535 17.16 -7.75 -20.29
C ALA A 535 15.84 -7.50 -21.04
N GLY A 536 14.88 -8.43 -20.94
CA GLY A 536 13.59 -8.33 -21.61
C GLY A 536 12.77 -7.14 -21.11
N ALA A 537 12.65 -6.97 -19.79
CA ALA A 537 11.92 -5.85 -19.22
C ALA A 537 12.58 -4.50 -19.53
N ALA A 538 13.91 -4.41 -19.50
CA ALA A 538 14.62 -3.19 -19.87
C ALA A 538 14.42 -2.83 -21.35
N ALA A 539 14.53 -3.80 -22.26
CA ALA A 539 14.32 -3.60 -23.69
C ALA A 539 12.87 -3.15 -24.00
N LEU A 540 11.89 -3.81 -23.39
CA LEU A 540 10.48 -3.43 -23.53
C LEU A 540 10.19 -2.07 -22.88
N ALA A 541 10.79 -1.77 -21.72
CA ALA A 541 10.66 -0.47 -21.09
C ALA A 541 11.16 0.63 -22.02
N VAL A 542 12.37 0.51 -22.58
CA VAL A 542 12.92 1.49 -23.53
C VAL A 542 12.02 1.65 -24.76
N ARG A 543 11.47 0.54 -25.29
CA ARG A 543 10.57 0.56 -26.46
C ARG A 543 9.26 1.29 -26.18
N PHE A 544 8.66 1.09 -25.01
CA PHE A 544 7.34 1.63 -24.68
C PHE A 544 7.38 2.94 -23.88
N PHE A 545 8.54 3.33 -23.34
CA PHE A 545 8.65 4.49 -22.48
C PHE A 545 8.37 5.79 -23.23
N ARG A 546 7.50 6.62 -22.65
CA ARG A 546 7.17 7.95 -23.17
C ARG A 546 7.55 9.01 -22.16
N TRP A 547 8.29 10.01 -22.62
CA TRP A 547 8.77 11.15 -21.82
C TRP A 547 7.68 12.18 -21.52
N GLU A 548 6.62 12.21 -22.32
CA GLU A 548 5.52 13.14 -22.18
C GLU A 548 4.29 12.46 -21.57
N PRO A 549 3.47 13.19 -20.79
CA PRO A 549 2.18 12.69 -20.34
C PRO A 549 1.33 12.26 -21.54
N ARG A 550 0.61 11.13 -21.42
CA ARG A 550 -0.43 10.79 -22.41
C ARG A 550 -1.48 11.90 -22.33
N ARG A 551 -1.71 12.64 -23.43
CA ARG A 551 -2.77 13.66 -23.49
C ARG A 551 -4.09 12.97 -23.11
N ALA A 552 -4.76 13.50 -22.10
CA ALA A 552 -6.05 13.01 -21.62
C ALA A 552 -7.16 13.39 -22.60
#